data_AF-A0A953TC58-F1
#
_entry.id   AF-A0A953TC58-F1
#
_cell.length_a   1.000
_cell.length_b   1.000
_cell.length_c   1.000
_cell.angle_alpha   90.00
_cell.angle_beta   90.00
_cell.angle_gamma   90.00
#
_symmetry.space_group_name_H-M   'P 1'
#
loop_
_entity.id
_entity.type
_entity.pdbx_description
1 polymer ?
#
loop_
_entity_poly.entity_id
_entity_poly.type
_entity_poly.pdbx_seq_one_letter_code
_entity_poly.pdbx_strand_id
1 'polypeptide(L)'
;MKRGFCGLVVFCVVTINVVAQAPVGGAVYTWDRYWDSSQSVPVSAATRSLIPSNAVVEADFFADLGRDEEVTVYAVPVDQIESRVFVLFSHHGLLLQRSEIDDFVSGGSPVEFKAAAFFHSGNLRAVFVAASVGFDGAGNSFFAIARRKNRYSVIWRRQAAEGRIVLKSPPAGLTLFGVDWRGECVWCAHHYKSQEFRWNGSTFRAGNRHKIKGLLSPELFSETPIVFEGLEGVKVETQRH
;
A
#
# COMPACT_ATOMS: atom_id res chain seq x y z
N MET A 1 50.99 54.04 18.75
CA MET A 1 50.13 53.10 19.51
C MET A 1 48.82 52.89 18.76
N LYS A 2 48.43 51.62 18.60
CA LYS A 2 47.12 51.05 18.23
C LYS A 2 46.46 51.51 16.92
N ARG A 3 46.75 50.77 15.83
CA ARG A 3 45.87 50.65 14.66
C ARG A 3 44.79 49.62 14.98
N GLY A 4 43.52 50.02 14.93
CA GLY A 4 42.36 49.15 15.11
C GLY A 4 42.15 48.28 13.87
N PHE A 5 42.14 46.97 14.06
CA PHE A 5 41.75 45.98 13.05
C PHE A 5 40.23 46.03 12.88
N CYS A 6 39.76 46.45 11.70
CA CYS A 6 38.36 46.32 11.30
C CYS A 6 38.20 44.93 10.68
N GLY A 7 37.71 43.96 11.46
CA GLY A 7 37.43 42.62 10.98
C GLY A 7 36.15 42.61 10.15
N LEU A 8 36.28 42.41 8.84
CA LEU A 8 35.18 42.16 7.92
C LEU A 8 34.63 40.75 8.20
N VAL A 9 33.44 40.65 8.79
CA VAL A 9 32.74 39.37 8.97
C VAL A 9 31.99 39.05 7.68
N VAL A 10 32.48 38.07 6.93
CA VAL A 10 31.81 37.55 5.73
C VAL A 10 30.80 36.49 6.16
N PHE A 11 29.51 36.81 6.05
CA PHE A 11 28.44 35.83 6.22
C PHE A 11 28.31 35.00 4.93
N CYS A 12 28.87 33.79 4.95
CA CYS A 12 28.58 32.79 3.92
C CYS A 12 27.18 32.23 4.18
N VAL A 13 26.18 32.71 3.43
CA VAL A 13 24.86 32.08 3.40
C VAL A 13 24.99 30.80 2.59
N VAL A 14 25.16 29.68 3.28
CA VAL A 14 25.08 28.35 2.66
C VAL A 14 23.60 28.03 2.51
N THR A 15 23.08 28.20 1.29
CA THR A 15 21.74 27.71 0.95
C THR A 15 21.81 26.19 0.87
N ILE A 16 21.46 25.51 1.97
CA ILE A 16 21.26 24.06 1.97
C ILE A 16 19.94 23.80 1.25
N ASN A 17 20.01 23.48 -0.04
CA ASN A 17 18.88 22.86 -0.72
C ASN A 17 18.71 21.47 -0.11
N VAL A 18 17.83 21.36 0.89
CA VAL A 18 17.35 20.07 1.38
C VAL A 18 16.46 19.52 0.28
N VAL A 19 17.05 18.84 -0.70
CA VAL A 19 16.31 17.90 -1.52
C VAL A 19 15.94 16.78 -0.56
N ALA A 20 14.67 16.75 -0.12
CA ALA A 20 14.13 15.60 0.56
C ALA A 20 14.25 14.42 -0.41
N GLN A 21 15.29 13.60 -0.24
CA GLN A 21 15.35 12.31 -0.90
C GLN A 21 14.17 11.51 -0.35
N ALA A 22 13.20 11.22 -1.22
CA ALA A 22 12.12 10.29 -0.90
C ALA A 22 12.76 9.01 -0.34
N PRO A 23 12.30 8.49 0.81
CA PRO A 23 12.83 7.25 1.35
C PRO A 23 12.77 6.19 0.24
N VAL A 24 13.88 5.46 0.08
CA VAL A 24 13.96 4.31 -0.83
C VAL A 24 13.14 3.19 -0.19
N GLY A 25 11.82 3.32 -0.24
CA GLY A 25 10.85 2.53 0.52
C GLY A 25 9.59 3.36 0.70
N GLY A 26 8.49 2.91 0.10
CA GLY A 26 7.24 3.67 0.13
C GLY A 26 6.67 3.77 1.55
N ALA A 27 5.69 4.65 1.71
CA ALA A 27 4.83 4.65 2.88
C ALA A 27 3.83 3.48 2.76
N VAL A 28 3.61 2.75 3.87
CA VAL A 28 2.47 1.85 4.00
C VAL A 28 1.36 2.64 4.67
N TYR A 29 0.20 2.70 4.01
CA TYR A 29 -1.02 3.25 4.57
C TYR A 29 -1.87 2.08 5.04
N THR A 30 -1.89 1.86 6.35
CA THR A 30 -2.71 0.84 7.02
C THR A 30 -3.88 1.49 7.71
N TRP A 31 -5.00 0.78 7.78
CA TRP A 31 -6.13 1.17 8.62
C TRP A 31 -6.22 0.16 9.77
N ASP A 32 -5.94 0.60 11.01
CA ASP A 32 -6.15 -0.23 12.20
C ASP A 32 -7.66 -0.37 12.42
N ARG A 33 -8.14 -1.61 12.62
CA ARG A 33 -9.55 -1.91 12.87
C ARG A 33 -10.04 -1.17 14.11
N TYR A 34 -10.88 -0.16 13.91
CA TYR A 34 -12.23 -0.09 14.48
C TYR A 34 -13.03 0.81 13.54
N TRP A 35 -14.19 0.34 13.09
CA TRP A 35 -15.15 1.11 12.30
C TRP A 35 -15.59 2.34 13.11
N ASP A 36 -14.81 3.40 13.02
CA ASP A 36 -15.27 4.74 13.26
C ASP A 36 -15.24 5.46 11.92
N SER A 37 -16.40 5.50 11.27
CA SER A 37 -16.67 6.30 10.08
C SER A 37 -16.36 7.80 10.26
N SER A 38 -15.96 8.25 11.45
CA SER A 38 -15.53 9.62 11.73
C SER A 38 -14.12 9.95 11.23
N GLN A 39 -13.26 8.96 10.95
CA GLN A 39 -11.88 9.19 10.52
C GLN A 39 -11.66 8.91 9.03
N SER A 40 -12.35 9.65 8.16
CA SER A 40 -12.02 9.68 6.73
C SER A 40 -10.66 10.33 6.53
N VAL A 41 -9.83 9.74 5.67
CA VAL A 41 -8.58 10.39 5.23
C VAL A 41 -8.92 11.73 4.55
N PRO A 42 -8.30 12.85 4.94
CA PRO A 42 -8.53 14.13 4.29
C PRO A 42 -7.97 14.08 2.87
N VAL A 43 -8.69 14.67 1.92
CA VAL A 43 -8.24 14.79 0.52
C VAL A 43 -8.37 16.21 0.02
N SER A 44 -7.68 16.51 -1.09
CA SER A 44 -7.84 17.79 -1.77
C SER A 44 -9.28 18.01 -2.26
N ALA A 45 -9.70 19.27 -2.39
CA ALA A 45 -11.01 19.60 -2.99
C ALA A 45 -11.14 19.07 -4.43
N ALA A 46 -10.02 19.04 -5.17
CA ALA A 46 -9.97 18.49 -6.50
C ALA A 46 -10.29 16.99 -6.49
N THR A 47 -9.62 16.21 -5.65
CA THR A 47 -9.88 14.77 -5.47
C THR A 47 -11.28 14.50 -4.96
N ARG A 48 -11.78 15.35 -4.04
CA ARG A 48 -13.16 15.25 -3.55
C ARG A 48 -14.20 15.44 -4.65
N SER A 49 -13.95 16.32 -5.62
CA SER A 49 -14.85 16.51 -6.76
C SER A 49 -14.92 15.30 -7.71
N LEU A 50 -13.96 14.37 -7.63
CA LEU A 50 -13.88 13.19 -8.48
C LEU A 50 -14.59 11.95 -7.89
N ILE A 51 -15.03 12.00 -6.64
CA ILE A 51 -15.66 10.84 -5.98
C ILE A 51 -17.05 11.17 -5.42
N PRO A 52 -17.91 10.16 -5.22
CA PRO A 52 -19.25 10.39 -4.67
C PRO A 52 -19.21 11.10 -3.31
N SER A 53 -20.21 11.95 -3.04
CA SER A 53 -20.26 12.73 -1.79
C SER A 53 -20.41 11.88 -0.53
N ASN A 54 -20.95 10.66 -0.67
CA ASN A 54 -21.10 9.68 0.41
C ASN A 54 -19.91 8.71 0.53
N ALA A 55 -18.85 8.90 -0.25
CA ALA A 55 -17.69 8.03 -0.22
C ALA A 55 -16.78 8.32 0.99
N VAL A 56 -16.38 7.27 1.68
CA VAL A 56 -15.38 7.29 2.76
C VAL A 56 -14.00 7.07 2.15
N VAL A 57 -13.05 7.97 2.42
CA VAL A 57 -11.69 7.81 1.91
C VAL A 57 -10.87 6.98 2.88
N GLU A 58 -10.32 5.88 2.36
CA GLU A 58 -9.54 4.90 3.10
C GLU A 58 -8.03 5.18 3.00
N ALA A 59 -7.58 5.69 1.86
CA ALA A 59 -6.19 6.09 1.63
C ALA A 59 -6.11 7.17 0.56
N ASP A 60 -5.17 8.09 0.70
CA ASP A 60 -4.86 9.10 -0.31
C ASP A 60 -3.36 9.40 -0.27
N PHE A 61 -2.67 9.17 -1.38
CA PHE A 61 -1.21 9.34 -1.43
C PHE A 61 -0.70 9.54 -2.85
N PHE A 62 0.49 10.12 -2.97
CA PHE A 62 1.18 10.25 -4.24
C PHE A 62 1.98 8.99 -4.59
N ALA A 63 1.93 8.59 -5.86
CA ALA A 63 2.69 7.49 -6.42
C ALA A 63 3.25 7.89 -7.80
N ASP A 64 4.57 7.83 -7.96
CA ASP A 64 5.17 7.97 -9.29
C ASP A 64 5.01 6.65 -10.07
N LEU A 65 3.84 6.47 -10.70
CA LEU A 65 3.60 5.41 -11.69
C LEU A 65 3.98 5.89 -13.10
N GLY A 66 4.66 7.04 -13.21
CA GLY A 66 5.14 7.66 -14.43
C GLY A 66 4.53 9.03 -14.74
N ARG A 67 3.70 9.60 -13.86
CA ARG A 67 3.09 10.93 -14.00
C ARG A 67 2.84 11.64 -12.65
N ASP A 68 3.53 11.26 -11.58
CA ASP A 68 3.24 11.78 -10.23
C ASP A 68 1.75 11.74 -9.91
N GLU A 69 1.21 10.53 -9.97
CA GLU A 69 -0.21 10.26 -9.78
C GLU A 69 -0.63 10.42 -8.32
N GLU A 70 -1.80 11.00 -8.08
CA GLU A 70 -2.50 10.91 -6.80
C GLU A 70 -3.39 9.66 -6.84
N VAL A 71 -3.21 8.79 -5.84
CA VAL A 71 -3.88 7.50 -5.70
C VAL A 71 -4.78 7.57 -4.50
N THR A 72 -6.08 7.47 -4.74
CA THR A 72 -7.11 7.52 -3.70
C THR A 72 -7.82 6.18 -3.65
N VAL A 73 -7.87 5.55 -2.49
CA VAL A 73 -8.73 4.40 -2.22
C VAL A 73 -9.92 4.87 -1.40
N TYR A 74 -11.13 4.53 -1.84
CA TYR A 74 -12.34 4.93 -1.13
C TYR A 74 -13.40 3.84 -1.18
N ALA A 75 -14.24 3.81 -0.16
CA ALA A 75 -15.41 2.95 -0.06
C ALA A 75 -16.69 3.76 -0.31
N VAL A 76 -17.64 3.18 -1.03
CA VAL A 76 -19.00 3.71 -1.18
C VAL A 76 -19.94 2.76 -0.47
N PRO A 77 -20.61 3.19 0.62
CA PRO A 77 -21.61 2.37 1.30
C PRO A 77 -22.74 2.00 0.34
N VAL A 78 -23.06 0.70 0.28
CA VAL A 78 -24.23 0.18 -0.45
C VAL A 78 -25.40 -0.01 0.50
N ASP A 79 -25.12 -0.60 1.66
CA ASP A 79 -26.05 -0.72 2.78
C ASP A 79 -25.30 -0.63 4.13
N GLN A 80 -25.88 -1.20 5.20
CA GLN A 80 -25.30 -1.13 6.55
C GLN A 80 -24.09 -2.05 6.76
N ILE A 81 -23.89 -3.04 5.90
CA ILE A 81 -22.87 -4.09 6.06
C ILE A 81 -21.96 -4.22 4.84
N GLU A 82 -22.38 -3.69 3.69
CA GLU A 82 -21.65 -3.78 2.43
C GLU A 82 -21.19 -2.41 1.91
N SER A 83 -19.95 -2.37 1.44
CA SER A 83 -19.38 -1.23 0.75
C SER A 83 -18.67 -1.70 -0.51
N ARG A 84 -18.69 -0.86 -1.54
CA ARG A 84 -17.91 -1.07 -2.77
C ARG A 84 -16.64 -0.26 -2.70
N VAL A 85 -15.49 -0.91 -2.83
CA VAL A 85 -14.19 -0.25 -2.71
C VAL A 85 -13.63 0.06 -4.09
N PHE A 86 -13.13 1.29 -4.26
CA PHE A 86 -12.59 1.79 -5.52
C PHE A 86 -11.16 2.27 -5.34
N VAL A 87 -10.35 2.12 -6.40
CA VAL A 87 -9.05 2.78 -6.56
C VAL A 87 -9.17 3.82 -7.66
N LEU A 88 -8.86 5.06 -7.31
CA LEU A 88 -8.80 6.23 -8.18
C LEU A 88 -7.35 6.56 -8.49
N PHE A 89 -7.05 6.81 -9.76
CA PHE A 89 -5.83 7.45 -10.21
C PHE A 89 -6.18 8.81 -10.77
N SER A 90 -5.58 9.86 -10.23
CA SER A 90 -5.76 11.22 -10.72
C SER A 90 -4.44 11.95 -10.84
N HIS A 91 -4.44 13.07 -11.56
CA HIS A 91 -3.27 13.93 -11.71
C HIS A 91 -3.73 15.37 -11.85
N HIS A 92 -3.32 16.24 -10.92
CA HIS A 92 -3.77 17.64 -10.85
C HIS A 92 -5.29 17.80 -10.90
N GLY A 93 -6.03 16.95 -10.19
CA GLY A 93 -7.50 16.98 -10.17
C GLY A 93 -8.18 16.41 -11.41
N LEU A 94 -7.43 15.87 -12.38
CA LEU A 94 -7.99 15.18 -13.53
C LEU A 94 -8.06 13.68 -13.27
N LEU A 95 -9.25 13.11 -13.46
CA LEU A 95 -9.45 11.66 -13.41
C LEU A 95 -8.69 10.97 -14.55
N LEU A 96 -7.74 10.09 -14.20
CA LEU A 96 -7.04 9.26 -15.16
C LEU A 96 -7.72 7.88 -15.30
N GLN A 97 -8.04 7.24 -14.18
CA GLN A 97 -8.75 5.97 -14.16
C GLN A 97 -9.44 5.75 -12.81
N ARG A 98 -10.61 5.13 -12.82
CA ARG A 98 -11.27 4.57 -11.63
C ARG A 98 -11.50 3.09 -11.87
N SER A 99 -11.18 2.25 -10.89
CA SER A 99 -11.45 0.81 -10.96
C SER A 99 -12.01 0.33 -9.63
N GLU A 100 -12.90 -0.65 -9.67
CA GLU A 100 -13.46 -1.29 -8.47
C GLU A 100 -12.54 -2.41 -8.01
N ILE A 101 -12.35 -2.56 -6.70
CA ILE A 101 -11.54 -3.66 -6.15
C ILE A 101 -12.23 -5.00 -6.38
N ASP A 102 -13.56 -5.02 -6.44
CA ASP A 102 -14.37 -6.22 -6.70
C ASP A 102 -14.00 -6.87 -8.03
N ASP A 103 -13.67 -6.08 -9.06
CA ASP A 103 -13.15 -6.55 -10.34
C ASP A 103 -11.79 -7.28 -10.20
N PHE A 104 -11.06 -7.01 -9.12
CA PHE A 104 -9.75 -7.56 -8.81
C PHE A 104 -9.78 -8.66 -7.76
N VAL A 105 -10.93 -8.97 -7.17
CA VAL A 105 -11.09 -10.09 -6.25
C VAL A 105 -11.97 -11.18 -6.87
N SER A 106 -12.04 -12.35 -6.25
CA SER A 106 -12.86 -13.48 -6.69
C SER A 106 -13.51 -14.02 -5.44
N GLY A 107 -14.84 -14.17 -5.46
CA GLY A 107 -15.57 -14.70 -4.31
C GLY A 107 -16.91 -14.02 -4.00
N GLY A 108 -17.30 -12.95 -4.71
CA GLY A 108 -18.64 -12.34 -4.59
C GLY A 108 -19.05 -11.95 -3.16
N SER A 109 -18.07 -11.74 -2.30
CA SER A 109 -18.24 -11.42 -0.88
C SER A 109 -17.83 -9.97 -0.64
N PRO A 110 -18.34 -9.33 0.43
CA PRO A 110 -17.94 -7.97 0.76
C PRO A 110 -16.42 -7.85 0.82
N VAL A 111 -15.94 -6.77 0.22
CA VAL A 111 -14.53 -6.41 0.14
C VAL A 111 -14.29 -5.27 1.11
N GLU A 112 -13.29 -5.43 1.97
CA GLU A 112 -12.88 -4.38 2.88
C GLU A 112 -11.42 -4.03 2.59
N PHE A 113 -11.14 -2.74 2.45
CA PHE A 113 -9.77 -2.26 2.32
C PHE A 113 -8.97 -2.53 3.61
N LYS A 114 -7.71 -2.93 3.47
CA LYS A 114 -6.81 -3.12 4.63
C LYS A 114 -5.57 -2.26 4.57
N ALA A 115 -4.91 -2.21 3.41
CA ALA A 115 -3.75 -1.37 3.23
C ALA A 115 -3.46 -1.08 1.76
N ALA A 116 -2.77 0.03 1.51
CA ALA A 116 -2.13 0.31 0.25
C ALA A 116 -0.70 0.83 0.47
N ALA A 117 0.18 0.54 -0.49
CA ALA A 117 1.53 1.06 -0.47
C ALA A 117 2.03 1.29 -1.90
N PHE A 118 2.66 2.43 -2.15
CA PHE A 118 3.46 2.62 -3.35
C PHE A 118 4.81 1.92 -3.19
N PHE A 119 5.28 1.25 -4.23
CA PHE A 119 6.58 0.60 -4.25
C PHE A 119 7.32 0.86 -5.54
N HIS A 120 8.56 1.30 -5.38
CA HIS A 120 9.50 1.51 -6.47
C HIS A 120 10.79 0.74 -6.20
N SER A 121 11.14 -0.18 -7.11
CA SER A 121 12.44 -0.87 -7.10
C SER A 121 12.87 -1.22 -8.52
N GLY A 122 14.03 -0.72 -8.94
CA GLY A 122 14.50 -0.85 -10.33
C GLY A 122 13.51 -0.24 -11.31
N ASN A 123 13.02 -1.05 -12.26
CA ASN A 123 12.00 -0.65 -13.24
C ASN A 123 10.56 -0.98 -12.82
N LEU A 124 10.34 -1.53 -11.62
CA LEU A 124 9.01 -1.73 -11.06
C LEU A 124 8.56 -0.45 -10.35
N ARG A 125 7.41 0.07 -10.78
CA ARG A 125 6.65 1.13 -10.10
C ARG A 125 5.21 0.64 -10.00
N ALA A 126 4.73 0.38 -8.79
CA ALA A 126 3.41 -0.20 -8.58
C ALA A 126 2.80 0.23 -7.25
N VAL A 127 1.47 0.27 -7.22
CA VAL A 127 0.69 0.36 -5.98
C VAL A 127 0.28 -1.05 -5.59
N PHE A 128 0.66 -1.47 -4.40
CA PHE A 128 0.22 -2.71 -3.78
C PHE A 128 -0.98 -2.42 -2.90
N VAL A 129 -1.98 -3.28 -2.98
CA VAL A 129 -3.21 -3.18 -2.19
C VAL A 129 -3.49 -4.53 -1.53
N ALA A 130 -3.90 -4.48 -0.28
CA ALA A 130 -4.45 -5.60 0.48
C ALA A 130 -5.90 -5.29 0.84
N ALA A 131 -6.77 -6.28 0.65
CA ALA A 131 -8.17 -6.22 1.02
C ALA A 131 -8.59 -7.56 1.63
N SER A 132 -9.49 -7.56 2.62
CA SER A 132 -10.15 -8.79 3.05
C SER A 132 -11.35 -9.10 2.16
N VAL A 133 -11.66 -10.38 2.02
CA VAL A 133 -12.74 -10.89 1.18
C VAL A 133 -13.59 -11.88 1.97
N GLY A 134 -14.80 -11.49 2.39
CA GLY A 134 -15.63 -12.35 3.23
C GLY A 134 -16.26 -11.63 4.41
N PHE A 135 -17.41 -12.14 4.87
CA PHE A 135 -18.20 -11.55 5.96
C PHE A 135 -17.55 -11.66 7.34
N ASP A 136 -16.74 -12.69 7.57
CA ASP A 136 -16.04 -12.88 8.84
C ASP A 136 -14.64 -12.23 8.84
N GLY A 137 -14.24 -11.59 7.73
CA GLY A 137 -12.89 -11.07 7.56
C GLY A 137 -11.83 -12.16 7.33
N ALA A 138 -12.23 -13.42 7.15
CA ALA A 138 -11.35 -14.47 6.67
C ALA A 138 -11.15 -14.32 5.17
N GLY A 139 -9.93 -14.51 4.70
CA GLY A 139 -9.57 -14.32 3.30
C GLY A 139 -8.98 -12.95 3.05
N ASN A 140 -7.75 -12.94 2.54
CA ASN A 140 -7.07 -11.75 2.05
C ASN A 140 -6.80 -11.87 0.55
N SER A 141 -7.06 -10.79 -0.16
CA SER A 141 -6.64 -10.60 -1.54
C SER A 141 -5.57 -9.52 -1.61
N PHE A 142 -4.49 -9.83 -2.30
CA PHE A 142 -3.38 -8.93 -2.56
C PHE A 142 -3.25 -8.72 -4.05
N PHE A 143 -3.06 -7.48 -4.48
CA PHE A 143 -2.81 -7.16 -5.87
C PHE A 143 -1.87 -5.97 -6.03
N ALA A 144 -1.23 -5.91 -7.19
CA ALA A 144 -0.33 -4.82 -7.57
C ALA A 144 -0.84 -4.18 -8.86
N ILE A 145 -1.04 -2.86 -8.83
CA ILE A 145 -1.46 -2.06 -9.98
C ILE A 145 -0.25 -1.26 -10.48
N ALA A 146 0.00 -1.33 -11.78
CA ALA A 146 1.03 -0.51 -12.41
C ALA A 146 0.50 0.13 -13.68
N ARG A 147 1.13 1.22 -14.10
CA ARG A 147 0.81 1.87 -15.36
C ARG A 147 1.51 1.18 -16.52
N ARG A 148 0.74 0.80 -17.55
CA ARG A 148 1.23 0.23 -18.81
C ARG A 148 0.52 0.88 -19.98
N LYS A 149 1.27 1.39 -20.95
CA LYS A 149 0.71 2.01 -22.18
C LYS A 149 -0.42 3.02 -21.87
N ASN A 150 -0.19 3.89 -20.88
CA ASN A 150 -1.16 4.90 -20.40
C ASN A 150 -2.45 4.36 -19.76
N ARG A 151 -2.50 3.09 -19.33
CA ARG A 151 -3.59 2.56 -18.51
C ARG A 151 -3.05 1.94 -17.23
N TYR A 152 -3.86 1.93 -16.17
CA TYR A 152 -3.53 1.27 -14.91
C TYR A 152 -4.11 -0.14 -14.95
N SER A 153 -3.26 -1.14 -14.74
CA SER A 153 -3.69 -2.53 -14.77
C SER A 153 -3.06 -3.35 -13.66
N VAL A 154 -3.79 -4.38 -13.22
CA VAL A 154 -3.28 -5.36 -12.27
C VAL A 154 -2.19 -6.19 -12.93
N ILE A 155 -0.99 -6.17 -12.36
CA ILE A 155 0.19 -6.87 -12.85
C ILE A 155 0.56 -8.09 -12.00
N TRP A 156 -0.04 -8.21 -10.82
CA TRP A 156 0.08 -9.36 -9.94
C TRP A 156 -1.13 -9.41 -9.00
N ARG A 157 -1.57 -10.62 -8.68
CA ARG A 157 -2.69 -10.86 -7.78
C ARG A 157 -2.55 -12.22 -7.11
N ARG A 158 -2.80 -12.32 -5.80
CA ARG A 158 -2.89 -13.58 -5.06
C ARG A 158 -3.93 -13.47 -3.95
N GLN A 159 -4.50 -14.61 -3.60
CA GLN A 159 -5.37 -14.76 -2.44
C GLN A 159 -4.72 -15.72 -1.43
N ALA A 160 -5.01 -15.50 -0.16
CA ALA A 160 -4.69 -16.40 0.94
C ALA A 160 -5.86 -16.38 1.93
N ALA A 161 -6.07 -17.45 2.69
CA ALA A 161 -7.07 -17.44 3.78
C ALA A 161 -6.69 -16.39 4.84
N GLU A 162 -5.40 -16.26 5.07
CA GLU A 162 -4.78 -15.17 5.80
C GLU A 162 -3.38 -14.95 5.26
N GLY A 163 -2.85 -13.73 5.35
CA GLY A 163 -1.49 -13.49 4.90
C GLY A 163 -1.01 -12.06 4.98
N ARG A 164 0.25 -11.88 4.61
CA ARG A 164 0.88 -10.58 4.36
C ARG A 164 1.81 -10.66 3.17
N ILE A 165 2.02 -9.55 2.50
CA ILE A 165 3.10 -9.40 1.54
C ILE A 165 4.26 -8.64 2.17
N VAL A 166 5.46 -9.10 1.87
CA VAL A 166 6.71 -8.44 2.23
C VAL A 166 7.40 -8.01 0.94
N LEU A 167 7.46 -6.71 0.68
CA LEU A 167 8.05 -6.08 -0.49
C LEU A 167 9.56 -5.90 -0.28
N LYS A 168 10.36 -6.34 -1.25
CA LYS A 168 11.83 -6.43 -1.13
C LYS A 168 12.51 -5.57 -2.17
N SER A 169 13.47 -4.75 -1.73
CA SER A 169 14.29 -3.91 -2.61
C SER A 169 15.72 -3.78 -2.07
N PRO A 170 16.77 -3.82 -2.92
CA PRO A 170 16.88 -4.49 -4.23
C PRO A 170 17.41 -5.95 -4.11
N PRO A 171 17.10 -6.85 -5.05
CA PRO A 171 16.29 -6.67 -6.26
C PRO A 171 14.78 -6.67 -5.97
N ALA A 172 13.99 -6.10 -6.89
CA ALA A 172 12.53 -6.04 -6.78
C ALA A 172 11.92 -7.44 -6.64
N GLY A 173 11.35 -7.71 -5.48
CA GLY A 173 10.69 -8.96 -5.18
C GLY A 173 9.60 -8.78 -4.14
N LEU A 174 8.82 -9.84 -3.93
CA LEU A 174 7.93 -9.92 -2.78
C LEU A 174 7.87 -11.35 -2.26
N THR A 175 7.58 -11.49 -0.96
CA THR A 175 7.20 -12.77 -0.37
C THR A 175 5.77 -12.67 0.13
N LEU A 176 4.92 -13.57 -0.34
CA LEU A 176 3.60 -13.78 0.23
C LEU A 176 3.72 -14.81 1.35
N PHE A 177 3.39 -14.42 2.57
CA PHE A 177 3.14 -15.35 3.66
C PHE A 177 1.65 -15.59 3.72
N GLY A 178 1.21 -16.83 3.77
CA GLY A 178 -0.20 -17.11 3.93
C GLY A 178 -0.53 -18.57 4.13
N VAL A 179 -1.80 -18.82 4.42
CA VAL A 179 -2.37 -20.17 4.55
C VAL A 179 -3.37 -20.45 3.44
N ASP A 180 -3.41 -21.71 3.01
CA ASP A 180 -4.37 -22.18 2.03
C ASP A 180 -5.71 -22.53 2.69
N TRP A 181 -6.79 -22.42 1.91
CA TRP A 181 -8.18 -22.65 2.31
C TRP A 181 -8.52 -24.11 2.69
N ARG A 182 -7.55 -24.90 3.18
CA ARG A 182 -7.68 -26.34 3.45
C ARG A 182 -8.25 -26.68 4.83
N GLY A 183 -9.12 -25.82 5.37
CA GLY A 183 -9.90 -26.10 6.58
C GLY A 183 -9.13 -25.96 7.90
N GLU A 184 -7.96 -25.32 7.90
CA GLU A 184 -7.30 -24.91 9.15
C GLU A 184 -8.06 -23.70 9.74
N CYS A 185 -8.17 -23.65 11.08
CA CYS A 185 -8.78 -22.51 11.77
C CYS A 185 -7.99 -21.23 11.45
N VAL A 186 -8.58 -20.33 10.65
CA VAL A 186 -7.96 -19.06 10.21
C VAL A 186 -7.70 -18.10 11.37
N TRP A 187 -8.39 -18.28 12.50
CA TRP A 187 -8.25 -17.46 13.71
C TRP A 187 -7.33 -18.08 14.78
N CYS A 188 -6.73 -19.23 14.49
CA CYS A 188 -5.87 -19.96 15.42
C CYS A 188 -4.42 -19.90 14.97
N ALA A 189 -3.46 -19.99 15.88
CA ALA A 189 -2.05 -20.08 15.49
C ALA A 189 -1.80 -21.31 14.59
N HIS A 190 -1.22 -21.10 13.41
CA HIS A 190 -1.05 -22.15 12.39
C HIS A 190 0.25 -21.99 11.60
N HIS A 191 0.55 -22.98 10.73
CA HIS A 191 1.78 -22.99 9.95
C HIS A 191 1.60 -22.26 8.61
N TYR A 192 2.26 -21.12 8.47
CA TYR A 192 2.23 -20.36 7.23
C TYR A 192 3.15 -20.96 6.16
N LYS A 193 2.81 -20.68 4.90
CA LYS A 193 3.69 -20.91 3.75
C LYS A 193 4.18 -19.56 3.27
N SER A 194 5.48 -19.44 3.05
CA SER A 194 6.05 -18.32 2.31
C SER A 194 6.24 -18.71 0.85
N GLN A 195 5.85 -17.83 -0.06
CA GLN A 195 6.06 -17.98 -1.49
C GLN A 195 6.78 -16.73 -2.00
N GLU A 196 7.99 -16.92 -2.51
CA GLU A 196 8.76 -15.85 -3.13
C GLU A 196 8.24 -15.55 -4.53
N PHE A 197 8.32 -14.28 -4.91
CA PHE A 197 8.09 -13.80 -6.26
C PHE A 197 9.19 -12.81 -6.62
N ARG A 198 9.72 -12.93 -7.84
CA ARG A 198 10.75 -12.03 -8.37
C ARG A 198 10.22 -11.29 -9.57
N TRP A 199 10.47 -9.99 -9.61
CA TRP A 199 10.15 -9.17 -10.77
C TRP A 199 11.17 -9.40 -11.87
N ASN A 200 10.70 -9.67 -13.09
CA ASN A 200 11.56 -9.89 -14.26
C ASN A 200 11.52 -8.75 -15.29
N GLY A 201 11.00 -7.58 -14.91
CA GLY A 201 10.79 -6.44 -15.81
C GLY A 201 9.39 -6.36 -16.44
N SER A 202 8.58 -7.42 -16.35
CA SER A 202 7.22 -7.42 -16.92
C SER A 202 6.18 -8.17 -16.10
N THR A 203 6.59 -9.10 -15.24
CA THR A 203 5.67 -9.83 -14.36
C THR A 203 6.43 -10.36 -13.15
N PHE A 204 5.68 -10.71 -12.12
CA PHE A 204 6.19 -11.45 -10.98
C PHE A 204 6.20 -12.94 -11.29
N ARG A 205 7.39 -13.55 -11.30
CA ARG A 205 7.54 -15.00 -11.40
C ARG A 205 7.60 -15.62 -10.02
N ALA A 206 6.79 -16.65 -9.79
CA ALA A 206 6.86 -17.44 -8.58
C ALA A 206 8.23 -18.15 -8.49
N GLY A 207 8.85 -18.06 -7.32
CA GLY A 207 10.10 -18.73 -6.98
C GLY A 207 9.87 -19.81 -5.93
N ASN A 208 10.77 -19.86 -4.95
CA ASN A 208 10.76 -20.87 -3.91
C ASN A 208 9.53 -20.75 -3.00
N ARG A 209 9.11 -21.89 -2.47
CA ARG A 209 8.06 -22.00 -1.46
C ARG A 209 8.61 -22.71 -0.24
N HIS A 210 8.37 -22.15 0.94
CA HIS A 210 8.81 -22.75 2.20
C HIS A 210 7.63 -22.83 3.17
N LYS A 211 7.56 -23.93 3.93
CA LYS A 211 6.68 -24.01 5.10
C LYS A 211 7.44 -23.43 6.29
N ILE A 212 6.79 -22.55 7.03
CA ILE A 212 7.35 -22.00 8.26
C ILE A 212 7.25 -23.06 9.36
N LYS A 213 8.36 -23.26 10.07
CA LYS A 213 8.49 -24.33 11.07
C LYS A 213 7.69 -24.07 12.34
N GLY A 214 7.42 -22.81 12.67
CA GLY A 214 6.66 -22.41 13.86
C GLY A 214 5.21 -22.07 13.53
N LEU A 215 4.36 -22.20 14.55
CA LEU A 215 3.02 -21.62 14.55
C LEU A 215 3.16 -20.10 14.76
N LEU A 216 2.47 -19.32 13.94
CA LEU A 216 2.41 -17.86 14.08
C LEU A 216 0.97 -17.44 14.36
N SER A 217 0.79 -16.34 15.08
CA SER A 217 -0.54 -15.76 15.33
C SER A 217 -1.10 -15.14 14.05
N PRO A 218 -2.39 -15.33 13.76
CA PRO A 218 -3.10 -14.64 12.68
C PRO A 218 -2.96 -13.11 12.72
N GLU A 219 -3.04 -12.53 13.92
CA GLU A 219 -2.97 -11.09 14.15
C GLU A 219 -1.76 -10.43 13.49
N LEU A 220 -0.60 -11.12 13.51
CA LEU A 220 0.65 -10.66 12.89
C LEU A 220 0.48 -10.32 11.39
N PHE A 221 -0.40 -11.04 10.70
CA PHE A 221 -0.65 -10.91 9.27
C PHE A 221 -1.80 -9.96 8.98
N SER A 222 -2.85 -9.99 9.81
CA SER A 222 -4.02 -9.13 9.62
C SER A 222 -3.78 -7.66 9.94
N GLU A 223 -2.91 -7.35 10.91
CA GLU A 223 -2.60 -5.96 11.31
C GLU A 223 -1.63 -5.28 10.34
N THR A 224 -0.69 -6.04 9.78
CA THR A 224 0.35 -5.50 8.88
C THR A 224 0.39 -6.27 7.55
N PRO A 225 -0.66 -6.17 6.73
CA PRO A 225 -0.81 -6.99 5.53
C PRO A 225 0.20 -6.64 4.42
N ILE A 226 0.85 -5.46 4.49
CA ILE A 226 1.92 -5.04 3.58
C ILE A 226 3.08 -4.51 4.42
N VAL A 227 4.29 -5.03 4.19
CA VAL A 227 5.53 -4.55 4.84
C VAL A 227 6.68 -4.48 3.85
N PHE A 228 7.65 -3.61 4.10
CA PHE A 228 8.89 -3.50 3.33
C PHE A 228 10.05 -4.20 4.08
N GLU A 229 10.81 -5.04 3.38
CA GLU A 229 12.05 -5.66 3.89
C GLU A 229 13.27 -4.87 3.40
N GLY A 230 14.26 -4.70 4.27
CA GLY A 230 15.45 -3.88 4.00
C GLY A 230 15.34 -2.43 4.48
N LEU A 231 14.27 -2.07 5.19
CA LEU A 231 14.08 -0.77 5.83
C LEU A 231 14.33 -0.88 7.34
N GLU A 232 15.54 -1.28 7.75
CA GLU A 232 15.98 -1.00 9.12
C GLU A 232 15.99 0.53 9.31
N GLY A 233 15.05 1.05 10.10
CA GLY A 233 15.01 2.47 10.49
C GLY A 233 13.95 3.35 9.83
N VAL A 234 13.06 2.83 8.98
CA VAL A 234 11.89 3.62 8.53
C VAL A 234 10.84 3.57 9.62
N LYS A 235 10.68 4.70 10.31
CA LYS A 235 9.52 4.95 11.18
C LYS A 235 8.27 4.73 10.33
N VAL A 236 7.42 3.80 10.75
CA VAL A 236 6.02 3.79 10.33
C VAL A 236 5.46 5.12 10.81
N GLU A 237 5.22 6.05 9.88
CA GLU A 237 4.53 7.28 10.18
C GLU A 237 3.05 6.90 10.33
N THR A 238 2.69 6.42 11.53
CA THR A 238 1.30 6.37 11.93
C THR A 238 0.84 7.81 11.97
N GLN A 239 0.11 8.29 10.96
CA GLN A 239 -0.63 9.53 11.08
C GLN A 239 -1.72 9.30 12.13
N ARG A 240 -1.35 9.50 13.40
CA ARG A 240 -2.32 9.70 14.47
C ARG A 240 -2.85 11.12 14.31
N HIS A 241 -4.05 11.23 13.78
CA HIS A 241 -4.85 12.45 13.83
C HIS A 241 -6.06 12.22 14.74
#